data_AF-A0A2I1DI49-F1
#
_entry.id   AF-A0A2I1DI49-F1
#
_cell.length_a   1.000
_cell.length_b   1.000
_cell.length_c   1.000
_cell.angle_alpha   90.00
_cell.angle_beta   90.00
_cell.angle_gamma   90.00
#
_symmetry.space_group_name_H-M   'P 1'
#
loop_
_entity.id
_entity.type
_entity.pdbx_description
1 polymer ?
#
loop_
_entity_poly.entity_id
_entity_poly.type
_entity_poly.pdbx_seq_one_letter_code
_entity_poly.pdbx_strand_id
1 'polypeptide(L)'
;MTAQYYNPQTGTWTACDSCSGSGLFLLNPEQALSCNNLGSWLRQSEDQRLYCEGEEISLRLPVAMLEEDARFGTVARISTLTLHHEHPDHLILLGEETLLSMLKQDWLSTLQQSQGHDLLQRALLNSIYSHERVARVLVDRLQELRLALKTAMGNRELREIVVLNRDLGELVIALRETGLILRDALRATPGDAPAYAVMEIALREQRRMEEIVNLVYERYLTVTNAYNGIIQNNAHTVMKVMTVWLALLMMPIAFIMPFHMMTILPLEHWHYLWFGLLAYVFGATLLFAVWARKHGFFAM
;
A
#
# COMPACT_ATOMS: atom_id res chain seq x y z
N MET A 1 8.62 22.63 26.07
CA MET A 1 9.44 22.52 24.84
C MET A 1 8.90 23.53 23.87
N THR A 2 9.77 24.45 23.45
CA THR A 2 9.45 25.71 22.77
C THR A 2 9.06 25.51 21.30
N ALA A 3 8.08 26.26 20.81
CA ALA A 3 7.74 26.30 19.39
C ALA A 3 8.98 26.67 18.56
N GLN A 4 9.14 26.14 17.35
CA GLN A 4 10.30 26.44 16.52
C GLN A 4 9.89 27.37 15.38
N TYR A 5 10.51 28.56 15.34
CA TYR A 5 10.33 29.58 14.31
C TYR A 5 11.55 29.59 13.40
N TYR A 6 11.32 29.63 12.09
CA TYR A 6 12.37 29.85 11.11
C TYR A 6 12.49 31.35 10.81
N ASN A 7 13.64 31.93 11.15
CA ASN A 7 13.95 33.32 10.82
C ASN A 7 14.61 33.41 9.43
N PRO A 8 13.94 33.99 8.41
CA PRO A 8 14.48 34.08 7.05
C PRO A 8 15.71 34.99 6.92
N GLN A 9 15.98 35.87 7.89
CA GLN A 9 17.15 36.77 7.87
C GLN A 9 18.43 36.13 8.43
N THR A 10 18.29 35.13 9.31
CA THR A 10 19.43 34.47 9.97
C THR A 10 19.63 33.02 9.53
N GLY A 11 18.66 32.43 8.83
CA GLY A 11 18.74 31.05 8.33
C GLY A 11 18.71 29.98 9.44
N THR A 12 18.41 30.37 10.68
CA THR A 12 18.46 29.51 11.87
C THR A 12 17.08 29.30 12.49
N TRP A 13 16.85 28.09 13.00
CA TRP A 13 15.69 27.75 13.82
C TRP A 13 15.85 28.31 15.22
N THR A 14 14.96 29.20 15.62
CA THR A 14 14.93 29.75 16.98
C THR A 14 13.71 29.22 17.72
N ALA A 15 13.94 28.81 18.96
CA ALA A 15 12.88 28.57 19.93
C ALA A 15 12.09 29.88 20.12
N CYS A 16 10.78 29.83 19.91
CA CYS A 16 9.86 30.94 20.07
C CYS A 16 8.79 30.56 21.08
N ASP A 17 8.47 31.48 21.99
CA ASP A 17 7.42 31.31 22.99
C ASP A 17 6.07 31.93 22.54
N SER A 18 6.06 32.63 21.40
CA SER A 18 4.88 33.32 20.85
C SER A 18 4.77 33.14 19.33
N CYS A 19 3.65 32.61 18.85
CA CYS A 19 3.35 32.34 17.44
C CYS A 19 2.94 33.60 16.62
N SER A 20 3.40 34.80 16.99
CA SER A 20 2.88 36.09 16.49
C SER A 20 3.80 36.86 15.53
N GLY A 21 4.93 36.29 15.12
CA GLY A 21 5.89 36.91 14.18
C GLY A 21 5.66 36.51 12.72
N SER A 22 6.18 37.26 11.75
CA SER A 22 6.16 36.86 10.33
C SER A 22 7.22 35.78 10.06
N GLY A 23 6.80 34.58 9.70
CA GLY A 23 7.66 33.52 9.15
C GLY A 23 7.02 32.13 9.21
N LEU A 24 7.85 31.10 9.13
CA LEU A 24 7.44 29.70 9.12
C LEU A 24 7.52 29.10 10.52
N PHE A 25 6.41 28.59 11.04
CA PHE A 25 6.31 27.96 12.36
C PHE A 25 6.05 26.45 12.22
N LEU A 26 6.84 25.63 12.92
CA LEU A 26 6.61 24.19 13.07
C LEU A 26 6.13 23.93 14.50
N LEU A 27 4.94 23.33 14.62
CA LEU A 27 4.29 23.11 15.90
C LEU A 27 3.76 21.69 16.02
N ASN A 28 4.00 21.05 17.16
CA ASN A 28 3.25 19.85 17.57
C ASN A 28 1.83 20.26 18.03
N PRO A 29 0.82 19.37 17.95
CA PRO A 29 -0.54 19.66 18.43
C PRO A 29 -0.57 20.07 19.91
N GLU A 30 0.30 19.49 20.76
CA GLU A 30 0.43 19.88 22.17
C GLU A 30 1.04 21.29 22.36
N GLN A 31 1.93 21.70 21.46
CA GLN A 31 2.57 23.03 21.49
C GLN A 31 1.62 24.11 20.97
N ALA A 32 0.76 23.75 20.01
CA ALA A 32 -0.21 24.65 19.42
C ALA A 32 -1.34 25.04 20.39
N LEU A 33 -1.69 24.15 21.34
CA LEU A 33 -2.59 24.45 22.46
C LEU A 33 -2.03 25.48 23.44
N SER A 34 -0.70 25.66 23.47
CA SER A 34 -0.01 26.62 24.34
C SER A 34 0.13 28.01 23.72
N CYS A 35 -0.09 28.17 22.41
CA CYS A 35 -0.14 29.47 21.74
C CYS A 35 -1.55 30.06 21.83
N ASN A 36 -1.68 31.25 22.43
CA ASN A 36 -2.94 32.01 22.42
C ASN A 36 -3.38 32.27 20.97
N ASN A 37 -4.68 32.15 20.68
CA ASN A 37 -5.37 32.19 19.36
C ASN A 37 -5.32 30.90 18.50
N LEU A 38 -4.27 30.06 18.58
CA LEU A 38 -4.20 28.81 17.80
C LEU A 38 -5.02 27.66 18.40
N GLY A 39 -5.23 27.65 19.72
CA GLY A 39 -5.97 26.59 20.41
C GLY A 39 -7.45 26.52 20.03
N SER A 40 -8.11 27.66 19.77
CA SER A 40 -9.50 27.70 19.26
C SER A 40 -9.57 27.23 17.81
N TRP A 41 -8.60 27.63 16.99
CA TRP A 41 -8.47 27.21 15.60
C TRP A 41 -8.18 25.70 15.49
N LEU A 42 -7.38 25.10 16.38
CA LEU A 42 -7.11 23.66 16.35
C LEU A 42 -8.36 22.83 16.60
N ARG A 43 -9.19 23.26 17.56
CA ARG A 43 -10.48 22.61 17.85
C ARG A 43 -11.47 22.75 16.70
N GLN A 44 -11.41 23.86 15.96
CA GLN A 44 -12.27 24.10 14.80
C GLN A 44 -11.77 23.35 13.56
N SER A 45 -10.45 23.21 13.40
CA SER A 45 -9.83 22.44 12.33
C SER A 45 -9.95 20.93 12.55
N GLU A 46 -10.04 20.43 13.79
CA GLU A 46 -10.36 19.02 14.09
C GLU A 46 -11.56 18.50 13.28
N ASP A 47 -12.61 19.31 13.15
CA ASP A 47 -13.82 18.96 12.38
C ASP A 47 -13.79 19.43 10.90
N GLN A 48 -12.98 20.44 10.54
CA GLN A 48 -12.99 21.03 9.20
C GLN A 48 -11.69 20.80 8.43
N ARG A 49 -11.81 20.18 7.24
CA ARG A 49 -10.67 19.89 6.33
C ARG A 49 -10.20 21.13 5.56
N LEU A 50 -11.06 22.14 5.46
CA LEU A 50 -10.86 23.40 4.75
C LEU A 50 -11.47 24.54 5.57
N TYR A 51 -10.70 25.58 5.82
CA TYR A 51 -11.21 26.86 6.32
C TYR A 51 -10.66 27.99 5.44
N CYS A 52 -11.55 28.75 4.81
CA CYS A 52 -11.17 29.91 4.01
C CYS A 52 -12.04 31.11 4.44
N GLU A 53 -11.42 32.13 5.01
CA GLU A 53 -12.09 33.39 5.37
C GLU A 53 -11.21 34.57 4.93
N GLY A 54 -11.60 35.26 3.86
CA GLY A 54 -10.82 36.36 3.30
C GLY A 54 -9.48 35.90 2.71
N GLU A 55 -8.37 36.36 3.29
CA GLU A 55 -7.00 35.93 2.94
C GLU A 55 -6.50 34.75 3.77
N GLU A 56 -7.21 34.36 4.83
CA GLU A 56 -6.83 33.22 5.67
C GLU A 56 -7.22 31.89 5.01
N ILE A 57 -6.25 31.00 4.82
CA ILE A 57 -6.44 29.67 4.27
C ILE A 57 -5.86 28.63 5.22
N SER A 58 -6.72 27.72 5.70
CA SER A 58 -6.31 26.54 6.46
C SER A 58 -6.64 25.27 5.70
N LEU A 59 -5.63 24.41 5.50
CA LEU A 59 -5.74 23.16 4.75
C LEU A 59 -5.24 22.01 5.62
N ARG A 60 -6.07 20.98 5.81
CA ARG A 60 -5.61 19.72 6.40
C ARG A 60 -5.34 18.72 5.30
N LEU A 61 -4.07 18.46 5.03
CA LEU A 61 -3.63 17.56 3.96
C LEU A 61 -3.13 16.24 4.54
N PRO A 62 -3.50 15.09 3.96
CA PRO A 62 -2.77 13.86 4.21
C PRO A 62 -1.35 13.98 3.63
N VAL A 63 -0.36 13.43 4.33
CA VAL A 63 1.04 13.37 3.91
C VAL A 63 1.51 11.94 4.09
N ALA A 64 2.09 11.39 3.04
CA ALA A 64 2.58 10.02 3.06
C ALA A 64 4.02 9.96 3.60
N MET A 65 4.27 8.96 4.43
CA MET A 65 5.57 8.68 5.04
C MET A 65 5.91 7.20 4.94
N LEU A 66 7.20 6.88 5.01
CA LEU A 66 7.68 5.50 5.10
C LEU A 66 7.94 5.17 6.57
N GLU A 67 7.54 3.98 6.98
CA GLU A 67 7.79 3.43 8.32
C GLU A 67 8.32 1.99 8.20
N GLU A 68 9.17 1.57 9.13
CA GLU A 68 9.64 0.19 9.20
C GLU A 68 8.75 -0.65 10.12
N ASP A 69 7.97 -1.55 9.53
CA ASP A 69 7.23 -2.58 10.25
C ASP A 69 8.11 -3.82 10.47
N ALA A 70 8.13 -4.32 11.71
CA ALA A 70 8.97 -5.47 12.09
C ALA A 70 8.66 -6.77 11.32
N ARG A 71 7.45 -6.91 10.76
CA ARG A 71 6.99 -8.11 10.05
C ARG A 71 6.97 -7.93 8.53
N PHE A 72 6.66 -6.72 8.07
CA PHE A 72 6.44 -6.44 6.64
C PHE A 72 7.51 -5.52 6.03
N GLY A 73 8.48 -5.05 6.82
CA GLY A 73 9.53 -4.15 6.36
C GLY A 73 8.98 -2.76 6.10
N THR A 74 9.44 -2.10 5.03
CA THR A 74 9.05 -0.73 4.70
C THR A 74 7.58 -0.66 4.25
N VAL A 75 6.75 0.03 5.04
CA VAL A 75 5.32 0.25 4.78
C VAL A 75 5.01 1.74 4.64
N ALA A 76 3.88 2.06 4.03
CA ALA A 76 3.42 3.45 3.98
C ALA A 76 2.54 3.77 5.20
N ARG A 77 2.75 4.96 5.75
CA ARG A 77 1.88 5.55 6.77
C ARG A 77 1.41 6.92 6.30
N ILE A 78 0.11 7.17 6.42
CA ILE A 78 -0.48 8.47 6.15
C ILE A 78 -0.61 9.21 7.48
N SER A 79 -0.05 10.41 7.55
CA SER A 79 -0.21 11.34 8.66
C SER A 79 -0.91 12.60 8.17
N THR A 80 -1.51 13.36 9.07
CA THR A 80 -2.15 14.64 8.74
C THR A 80 -1.17 15.80 8.97
N LEU A 81 -1.11 16.71 8.01
CA LEU A 81 -0.41 17.98 8.09
C LEU A 81 -1.45 19.09 7.95
N THR A 82 -1.56 19.94 8.96
CA THR A 82 -2.43 21.12 8.88
C THR A 82 -1.57 22.33 8.57
N LEU A 83 -1.88 22.97 7.44
CA LEU A 83 -1.32 24.24 6.97
C LEU A 83 -2.28 25.35 7.39
N HIS A 84 -1.75 26.41 7.98
CA HIS A 84 -2.48 27.64 8.22
C HIS A 84 -1.70 28.81 7.65
N HIS A 85 -2.34 29.57 6.79
CA HIS A 85 -1.79 30.72 6.12
C HIS A 85 -2.68 31.93 6.41
N GLU A 86 -2.17 32.90 7.15
CA GLU A 86 -2.89 34.11 7.56
C GLU A 86 -2.45 35.34 6.73
N HIS A 87 -1.16 35.40 6.38
CA HIS A 87 -0.55 36.48 5.61
C HIS A 87 0.57 35.95 4.71
N PRO A 88 0.99 36.68 3.64
CA PRO A 88 2.03 36.26 2.69
C PRO A 88 3.32 35.71 3.32
N ASP A 89 3.70 36.25 4.48
CA ASP A 89 4.93 35.89 5.19
C ASP A 89 4.65 35.07 6.46
N HIS A 90 3.44 34.58 6.69
CA HIS A 90 3.07 33.79 7.88
C HIS A 90 2.46 32.45 7.48
N LEU A 91 3.18 31.36 7.77
CA LEU A 91 2.77 29.99 7.50
C LEU A 91 3.03 29.12 8.73
N ILE A 92 1.97 28.50 9.25
CA ILE A 92 2.05 27.54 10.35
C ILE A 92 1.84 26.13 9.81
N LEU A 93 2.75 25.23 10.16
CA LEU A 93 2.73 23.81 9.84
C LEU A 93 2.55 23.02 11.14
N LEU A 94 1.49 22.21 11.18
CA LEU A 94 1.13 21.39 12.34
C LEU A 94 1.06 19.92 11.95
N GLY A 95 1.83 19.09 12.65
CA GLY A 95 1.86 17.66 12.40
C GLY A 95 2.41 16.88 13.59
N GLU A 96 2.47 15.56 13.44
CA GLU A 96 3.15 14.70 14.42
C GLU A 96 4.66 14.96 14.44
N GLU A 97 5.32 14.68 15.55
CA GLU A 97 6.76 14.96 15.73
C GLU A 97 7.65 14.18 14.74
N THR A 98 7.25 12.97 14.38
CA THR A 98 7.90 12.14 13.34
C THR A 98 7.80 12.79 11.96
N LEU A 99 6.63 13.34 11.63
CA LEU A 99 6.42 14.09 10.40
C LEU A 99 7.24 15.38 10.40
N LEU A 100 7.20 16.14 11.49
CA LEU A 100 7.90 17.43 11.59
C LEU A 100 9.43 17.27 11.54
N SER A 101 9.98 16.19 12.13
CA SER A 101 11.42 15.89 12.02
C SER A 101 11.82 15.50 10.60
N MET A 102 10.99 14.73 9.88
CA MET A 102 11.19 14.39 8.47
C MET A 102 11.10 15.64 7.57
N LEU A 103 10.06 16.46 7.76
CA LEU A 103 9.94 17.77 7.12
C LEU A 103 11.18 18.62 7.39
N LYS A 104 11.70 18.58 8.62
CA LYS A 104 12.86 19.38 9.02
C LYS A 104 14.13 19.01 8.25
N GLN A 105 14.33 17.73 7.98
CA GLN A 105 15.51 17.25 7.26
C GLN A 105 15.38 17.41 5.75
N ASP A 106 14.21 17.10 5.18
CA ASP A 106 14.05 17.00 3.72
C ASP A 106 13.38 18.22 3.07
N TRP A 107 12.43 18.88 3.73
CA TRP A 107 11.70 20.00 3.13
C TRP A 107 12.42 21.33 3.33
N LEU A 108 13.11 21.50 4.47
CA LEU A 108 13.60 22.80 4.90
C LEU A 108 14.85 23.28 4.16
N SER A 109 15.76 22.40 3.73
CA SER A 109 16.91 22.82 2.93
C SER A 109 16.47 23.57 1.66
N THR A 110 15.28 23.25 1.17
CA THR A 110 14.70 23.80 -0.07
C THR A 110 13.82 25.03 0.20
N LEU A 111 13.28 25.18 1.41
CA LEU A 111 12.47 26.34 1.83
C LEU A 111 13.33 27.54 2.29
N GLN A 112 14.61 27.32 2.61
CA GLN A 112 15.54 28.34 3.12
C GLN A 112 15.85 29.50 2.15
N GLN A 113 15.54 29.38 0.85
CA GLN A 113 15.95 30.34 -0.20
C GLN A 113 14.83 31.24 -0.76
N SER A 114 13.57 31.12 -0.30
CA SER A 114 12.44 31.75 -1.00
C SER A 114 11.61 32.73 -0.15
N GLN A 115 11.11 33.79 -0.78
CA GLN A 115 10.20 34.78 -0.17
C GLN A 115 8.79 34.21 0.07
N GLY A 116 8.00 34.80 0.99
CA GLY A 116 6.81 34.20 1.61
C GLY A 116 5.79 33.51 0.70
N HIS A 117 5.49 34.06 -0.48
CA HIS A 117 4.54 33.46 -1.45
C HIS A 117 5.00 32.09 -2.01
N ASP A 118 6.30 31.83 -2.05
CA ASP A 118 6.86 30.54 -2.46
C ASP A 118 6.69 29.47 -1.37
N LEU A 119 6.49 29.84 -0.10
CA LEU A 119 6.44 28.90 1.02
C LEU A 119 5.18 28.03 0.97
N LEU A 120 4.02 28.63 0.72
CA LEU A 120 2.76 27.89 0.55
C LEU A 120 2.85 26.94 -0.65
N GLN A 121 3.35 27.43 -1.79
CA GLN A 121 3.53 26.61 -2.99
C GLN A 121 4.45 25.41 -2.73
N ARG A 122 5.61 25.66 -2.12
CA ARG A 122 6.58 24.61 -1.82
C ARG A 122 6.02 23.62 -0.81
N ALA A 123 5.28 24.06 0.21
CA ALA A 123 4.65 23.17 1.18
C ALA A 123 3.59 22.27 0.51
N LEU A 124 2.75 22.83 -0.37
CA LEU A 124 1.76 22.06 -1.13
C LEU A 124 2.42 21.06 -2.09
N LEU A 125 3.40 21.52 -2.88
CA LEU A 125 4.12 20.66 -3.82
C LEU A 125 4.90 19.56 -3.10
N ASN A 126 5.58 19.87 -2.00
CA ASN A 126 6.29 18.85 -1.24
C ASN A 126 5.34 17.83 -0.60
N SER A 127 4.14 18.26 -0.17
CA SER A 127 3.10 17.33 0.27
C SER A 127 2.73 16.37 -0.87
N ILE A 128 2.48 16.88 -2.07
CA ILE A 128 2.17 16.06 -3.25
C ILE A 128 3.35 15.12 -3.60
N TYR A 129 4.58 15.63 -3.63
CA TYR A 129 5.78 14.84 -3.92
C TYR A 129 6.12 13.80 -2.84
N SER A 130 5.69 14.00 -1.59
CA SER A 130 5.82 12.99 -0.53
C SER A 130 5.08 11.70 -0.91
N HIS A 131 3.88 11.82 -1.48
CA HIS A 131 3.10 10.70 -1.97
C HIS A 131 3.81 9.99 -3.11
N GLU A 132 4.39 10.73 -4.07
CA GLU A 132 5.15 10.14 -5.18
C GLU A 132 6.37 9.36 -4.67
N ARG A 133 7.11 9.93 -3.71
CA ARG A 133 8.29 9.28 -3.13
C ARG A 133 7.93 7.96 -2.46
N VAL A 134 6.86 7.96 -1.66
CA VAL A 134 6.34 6.75 -1.02
C VAL A 134 5.87 5.74 -2.06
N ALA A 135 5.10 6.17 -3.07
CA ALA A 135 4.66 5.31 -4.17
C ALA A 135 5.84 4.61 -4.84
N ARG A 136 6.92 5.34 -5.13
CA ARG A 136 8.12 4.79 -5.80
C ARG A 136 8.76 3.67 -4.98
N VAL A 137 8.95 3.88 -3.68
CA VAL A 137 9.52 2.87 -2.79
C VAL A 137 8.63 1.63 -2.69
N LEU A 138 7.31 1.81 -2.57
CA LEU A 138 6.37 0.68 -2.57
C LEU A 138 6.40 -0.10 -3.89
N VAL A 139 6.49 0.60 -5.02
CA VAL A 139 6.54 -0.01 -6.36
C VAL A 139 7.83 -0.78 -6.58
N ASP A 140 8.96 -0.25 -6.16
CA ASP A 140 10.26 -0.93 -6.25
C ASP A 140 10.24 -2.22 -5.41
N ARG A 141 9.70 -2.16 -4.19
CA ARG A 141 9.51 -3.34 -3.33
C ARG A 141 8.55 -4.37 -3.94
N LEU A 142 7.42 -3.93 -4.50
CA LEU A 142 6.49 -4.81 -5.22
C LEU A 142 7.18 -5.52 -6.39
N GLN A 143 8.07 -4.83 -7.11
CA GLN A 143 8.84 -5.42 -8.19
C GLN A 143 9.84 -6.47 -7.70
N GLU A 144 10.57 -6.19 -6.61
CA GLU A 144 11.48 -7.15 -5.96
C GLU A 144 10.75 -8.42 -5.53
N LEU A 145 9.65 -8.26 -4.78
CA LEU A 145 8.85 -9.39 -4.30
C LEU A 145 8.27 -10.19 -5.44
N ARG A 146 7.84 -9.54 -6.52
CA ARG A 146 7.35 -10.23 -7.72
C ARG A 146 8.44 -11.07 -8.37
N LEU A 147 9.67 -10.56 -8.45
CA LEU A 147 10.80 -11.32 -8.99
C LEU A 147 11.07 -12.55 -8.10
N ALA A 148 11.06 -12.38 -6.79
CA ALA A 148 11.19 -13.47 -5.83
C ALA A 148 10.08 -14.51 -6.02
N LEU A 149 8.82 -14.08 -6.16
CA LEU A 149 7.64 -14.94 -6.33
C LEU A 149 7.67 -15.75 -7.64
N LYS A 150 8.33 -15.24 -8.69
CA LYS A 150 8.59 -16.02 -9.92
C LYS A 150 9.56 -17.18 -9.68
N THR A 151 10.48 -17.04 -8.73
CA THR A 151 11.51 -18.06 -8.45
C THR A 151 11.11 -19.04 -7.36
N ALA A 152 10.44 -18.56 -6.32
CA ALA A 152 9.90 -19.35 -5.22
C ALA A 152 8.49 -18.85 -4.96
N MET A 153 7.45 -19.63 -5.30
CA MET A 153 6.07 -19.32 -4.94
C MET A 153 5.84 -19.46 -3.43
N GLY A 154 6.42 -18.54 -2.66
CA GLY A 154 6.34 -18.51 -1.22
C GLY A 154 5.13 -17.73 -0.71
N ASN A 155 4.60 -18.20 0.42
CA ASN A 155 3.45 -17.56 1.10
C ASN A 155 3.83 -16.22 1.75
N ARG A 156 5.12 -15.98 2.00
CA ARG A 156 5.62 -14.77 2.64
C ARG A 156 5.54 -13.60 1.67
N GLU A 157 6.11 -13.78 0.49
CA GLU A 157 6.16 -12.80 -0.59
C GLU A 157 4.74 -12.41 -1.03
N LEU A 158 3.83 -13.38 -1.11
CA LEU A 158 2.42 -13.11 -1.42
C LEU A 158 1.76 -12.23 -0.35
N ARG A 159 2.04 -12.49 0.93
CA ARG A 159 1.49 -11.71 2.04
C ARG A 159 2.04 -10.28 2.06
N GLU A 160 3.33 -10.13 1.81
CA GLU A 160 3.99 -8.81 1.70
C GLU A 160 3.42 -8.02 0.51
N ILE A 161 3.21 -8.66 -0.65
CA ILE A 161 2.54 -8.02 -1.81
C ILE A 161 1.12 -7.54 -1.46
N VAL A 162 0.34 -8.32 -0.71
CA VAL A 162 -1.01 -7.91 -0.29
C VAL A 162 -0.95 -6.66 0.61
N VAL A 163 -0.01 -6.60 1.55
CA VAL A 163 0.18 -5.41 2.41
C VAL A 163 0.58 -4.19 1.57
N LEU A 164 1.58 -4.32 0.69
CA LEU A 164 2.02 -3.21 -0.17
C LEU A 164 0.92 -2.73 -1.13
N ASN A 165 0.07 -3.64 -1.65
CA ASN A 165 -1.09 -3.23 -2.45
C ASN A 165 -2.11 -2.45 -1.61
N ARG A 166 -2.36 -2.85 -0.36
CA ARG A 166 -3.25 -2.10 0.54
C ARG A 166 -2.68 -0.68 0.78
N ASP A 167 -1.39 -0.59 1.09
CA ASP A 167 -0.69 0.68 1.34
C ASP A 167 -0.72 1.59 0.09
N LEU A 168 -0.56 1.02 -1.11
CA LEU A 168 -0.69 1.75 -2.37
C LEU A 168 -2.14 2.22 -2.62
N GLY A 169 -3.14 1.42 -2.23
CA GLY A 169 -4.55 1.81 -2.28
C GLY A 169 -4.89 2.94 -1.30
N GLU A 170 -4.36 2.89 -0.09
CA GLU A 170 -4.47 3.98 0.90
C GLU A 170 -3.84 5.26 0.36
N LEU A 171 -2.71 5.17 -0.34
CA LEU A 171 -2.06 6.31 -0.99
C LEU A 171 -2.94 6.94 -2.09
N VAL A 172 -3.61 6.13 -2.92
CA VAL A 172 -4.56 6.63 -3.93
C VAL A 172 -5.72 7.39 -3.26
N ILE A 173 -6.22 6.88 -2.14
CA ILE A 173 -7.28 7.55 -1.37
C ILE A 173 -6.80 8.91 -0.84
N ALA A 174 -5.60 8.96 -0.25
CA ALA A 174 -5.00 10.20 0.25
C ALA A 174 -4.74 11.24 -0.85
N LEU A 175 -4.25 10.79 -2.02
CA LEU A 175 -4.07 11.66 -3.18
C LEU A 175 -5.41 12.24 -3.65
N ARG A 176 -6.45 11.41 -3.78
CA ARG A 176 -7.77 11.86 -4.17
C ARG A 176 -8.39 12.83 -3.16
N GLU A 177 -8.20 12.57 -1.88
CA GLU A 177 -8.61 13.46 -0.80
C GLU A 177 -7.91 14.83 -0.91
N THR A 178 -6.60 14.84 -1.13
CA THR A 178 -5.81 16.06 -1.37
C THR A 178 -6.35 16.86 -2.55
N GLY A 179 -6.69 16.18 -3.66
CA GLY A 179 -7.28 16.82 -4.84
C GLY A 179 -8.64 17.46 -4.58
N LEU A 180 -9.48 16.82 -3.75
CA LEU A 180 -10.78 17.38 -3.34
C LEU A 180 -10.60 18.62 -2.48
N ILE A 181 -9.74 18.56 -1.45
CA ILE A 181 -9.44 19.68 -0.57
C ILE A 181 -8.93 20.86 -1.39
N LEU A 182 -7.97 20.62 -2.29
CA LEU A 182 -7.36 21.68 -3.08
C LEU A 182 -8.33 22.29 -4.11
N ARG A 183 -9.23 21.49 -4.68
CA ARG A 183 -10.29 21.99 -5.56
C ARG A 183 -11.29 22.85 -4.80
N ASP A 184 -11.70 22.43 -3.61
CA ASP A 184 -12.67 23.17 -2.81
C ASP A 184 -12.04 24.46 -2.25
N ALA A 185 -10.75 24.40 -1.90
CA ALA A 185 -9.93 25.57 -1.56
C ALA A 185 -9.84 26.57 -2.73
N LEU A 186 -9.59 26.10 -3.95
CA LEU A 186 -9.50 26.96 -5.15
C LEU A 186 -10.82 27.66 -5.46
N ARG A 187 -11.96 27.01 -5.17
CA ARG A 187 -13.29 27.61 -5.32
C ARG A 187 -13.60 28.67 -4.27
N ALA A 188 -13.06 28.51 -3.07
CA ALA A 188 -13.25 29.44 -1.97
C ALA A 188 -12.29 30.65 -2.07
N THR A 189 -11.17 30.51 -2.78
CA THR A 189 -10.17 31.57 -2.94
C THR A 189 -10.56 32.50 -4.10
N PRO A 190 -10.56 33.83 -3.91
CA PRO A 190 -10.84 34.77 -5.00
C PRO A 190 -9.77 34.70 -6.09
N GLY A 191 -10.18 34.78 -7.36
CA GLY A 191 -9.31 34.58 -8.52
C GLY A 191 -8.14 35.57 -8.66
N ASP A 192 -8.24 36.74 -8.03
CA ASP A 192 -7.20 37.77 -8.04
C ASP A 192 -6.16 37.59 -6.91
N ALA A 193 -6.37 36.64 -5.98
CA ALA A 193 -5.44 36.39 -4.89
C ALA A 193 -4.17 35.66 -5.39
N PRO A 194 -2.97 36.01 -4.89
CA PRO A 194 -1.73 35.32 -5.27
C PRO A 194 -1.75 33.82 -4.93
N ALA A 195 -2.49 33.42 -3.90
CA ALA A 195 -2.69 32.03 -3.52
C ALA A 195 -3.46 31.21 -4.57
N TYR A 196 -4.30 31.83 -5.40
CA TYR A 196 -5.09 31.14 -6.42
C TYR A 196 -4.20 30.46 -7.46
N ALA A 197 -3.21 31.18 -8.00
CA ALA A 197 -2.28 30.64 -8.99
C ALA A 197 -1.45 29.47 -8.43
N VAL A 198 -1.03 29.59 -7.16
CA VAL A 198 -0.28 28.55 -6.43
C VAL A 198 -1.13 27.28 -6.28
N MET A 199 -2.39 27.42 -5.87
CA MET A 199 -3.31 26.30 -5.69
C MET A 199 -3.71 25.64 -7.00
N GLU A 200 -3.83 26.41 -8.09
CA GLU A 200 -4.08 25.85 -9.42
C GLU A 200 -2.91 24.98 -9.90
N ILE A 201 -1.67 25.44 -9.72
CA ILE A 201 -0.46 24.67 -10.05
C ILE A 201 -0.42 23.38 -9.24
N ALA A 202 -0.62 23.47 -7.92
CA ALA A 202 -0.65 22.31 -7.04
C ALA A 202 -1.77 21.32 -7.43
N LEU A 203 -2.94 21.81 -7.85
CA LEU A 203 -4.08 20.95 -8.25
C LEU A 203 -3.76 20.20 -9.54
N ARG A 204 -3.09 20.85 -10.48
CA ARG A 204 -2.66 20.22 -11.73
C ARG A 204 -1.65 19.11 -11.47
N GLU A 205 -0.67 19.36 -10.60
CA GLU A 205 0.34 18.36 -10.26
C GLU A 205 -0.26 17.21 -9.43
N GLN A 206 -1.16 17.50 -8.49
CA GLN A 206 -1.89 16.47 -7.74
C GLN A 206 -2.66 15.54 -8.68
N ARG A 207 -3.41 16.08 -9.65
CA ARG A 207 -4.18 15.24 -10.60
C ARG A 207 -3.28 14.35 -11.43
N ARG A 208 -2.17 14.89 -11.92
CA ARG A 208 -1.17 14.12 -12.66
C ARG A 208 -0.62 12.97 -11.81
N MET A 209 -0.31 13.22 -10.54
CA MET A 209 0.18 12.18 -9.63
C MET A 209 -0.89 11.14 -9.28
N GLU A 210 -2.13 11.56 -9.05
CA GLU A 210 -3.26 10.65 -8.84
C GLU A 210 -3.43 9.69 -10.03
N GLU A 211 -3.40 10.19 -11.27
CA GLU A 211 -3.48 9.36 -12.48
C GLU A 211 -2.34 8.33 -12.57
N ILE A 212 -1.10 8.77 -12.33
CA ILE A 212 0.08 7.88 -12.39
C ILE A 212 -0.01 6.80 -11.32
N VAL A 213 -0.27 7.16 -10.06
CA VAL A 213 -0.31 6.22 -8.95
C VAL A 213 -1.49 5.26 -9.10
N ASN A 214 -2.66 5.73 -9.55
CA ASN A 214 -3.82 4.87 -9.79
C ASN A 214 -3.55 3.84 -10.90
N LEU A 215 -2.92 4.25 -12.02
CA LEU A 215 -2.56 3.32 -13.09
C LEU A 215 -1.59 2.23 -12.60
N VAL A 216 -0.63 2.62 -11.76
CA VAL A 216 0.32 1.69 -11.15
C VAL A 216 -0.41 0.73 -10.20
N TYR A 217 -1.29 1.25 -9.35
CA TYR A 217 -2.11 0.45 -8.44
C TYR A 217 -2.97 -0.59 -9.17
N GLU A 218 -3.73 -0.19 -10.20
CA GLU A 218 -4.56 -1.09 -10.99
C GLU A 218 -3.73 -2.20 -11.66
N ARG A 219 -2.54 -1.86 -12.16
CA ARG A 219 -1.61 -2.83 -12.75
C ARG A 219 -1.15 -3.87 -11.73
N TYR A 220 -0.75 -3.45 -10.53
CA TYR A 220 -0.27 -4.36 -9.49
C TYR A 220 -1.39 -5.20 -8.86
N LEU A 221 -2.59 -4.65 -8.71
CA LEU A 221 -3.78 -5.42 -8.32
C LEU A 221 -4.08 -6.53 -9.31
N THR A 222 -4.12 -6.20 -10.61
CA THR A 222 -4.40 -7.17 -11.67
C THR A 222 -3.39 -8.32 -11.66
N VAL A 223 -2.10 -7.98 -11.49
CA VAL A 223 -1.02 -8.97 -11.40
C VAL A 223 -1.19 -9.87 -10.16
N THR A 224 -1.54 -9.29 -9.02
CA THR A 224 -1.76 -10.05 -7.77
C THR A 224 -2.92 -11.02 -7.91
N ASN A 225 -4.01 -10.60 -8.56
CA ASN A 225 -5.13 -11.48 -8.86
C ASN A 225 -4.74 -12.62 -9.83
N ALA A 226 -3.88 -12.35 -10.81
CA ALA A 226 -3.36 -13.39 -11.69
C ALA A 226 -2.51 -14.42 -10.93
N TYR A 227 -1.71 -13.99 -9.94
CA TYR A 227 -0.96 -14.92 -9.07
C TYR A 227 -1.87 -15.83 -8.25
N ASN A 228 -2.98 -15.31 -7.70
CA ASN A 228 -3.99 -16.15 -7.05
C ASN A 228 -4.53 -17.23 -7.99
N GLY A 229 -4.76 -16.89 -9.27
CA GLY A 229 -5.15 -17.85 -10.30
C GLY A 229 -4.09 -18.93 -10.55
N ILE A 230 -2.80 -18.55 -10.61
CA ILE A 230 -1.69 -19.51 -10.75
C ILE A 230 -1.63 -20.46 -9.56
N ILE A 231 -1.76 -19.93 -8.33
CA ILE A 231 -1.76 -20.74 -7.10
C ILE A 231 -2.92 -21.73 -7.11
N GLN A 232 -4.13 -21.28 -7.45
CA GLN A 232 -5.30 -22.16 -7.57
C GLN A 232 -5.11 -23.24 -8.63
N ASN A 233 -4.53 -22.89 -9.78
CA ASN A 233 -4.23 -23.85 -10.82
C ASN A 233 -3.23 -24.91 -10.32
N ASN A 234 -2.18 -24.50 -9.61
CA ASN A 234 -1.22 -25.42 -9.02
C ASN A 234 -1.86 -26.34 -7.98
N ALA A 235 -2.73 -25.81 -7.12
CA ALA A 235 -3.47 -26.63 -6.15
C ALA A 235 -4.37 -27.67 -6.85
N HIS A 236 -5.03 -27.28 -7.93
CA HIS A 236 -5.84 -28.20 -8.73
C HIS A 236 -4.98 -29.28 -9.43
N THR A 237 -3.79 -28.92 -9.89
CA THR A 237 -2.80 -29.89 -10.42
C THR A 237 -2.37 -30.89 -9.35
N VAL A 238 -2.03 -30.43 -8.13
CA VAL A 238 -1.69 -31.32 -7.00
C VAL A 238 -2.86 -32.24 -6.66
N MET A 239 -4.09 -31.72 -6.64
CA MET A 239 -5.30 -32.51 -6.36
C MET A 239 -5.54 -33.59 -7.43
N LYS A 240 -5.33 -33.28 -8.71
CA LYS A 240 -5.38 -34.27 -9.79
C LYS A 240 -4.36 -35.37 -9.59
N VAL A 241 -3.11 -35.02 -9.31
CA VAL A 241 -2.03 -36.00 -9.08
C VAL A 241 -2.36 -36.89 -7.89
N MET A 242 -2.80 -36.31 -6.77
CA MET A 242 -3.16 -37.05 -5.56
C MET A 242 -4.33 -38.01 -5.81
N THR A 243 -5.38 -37.55 -6.49
CA THR A 243 -6.57 -38.36 -6.81
C THR A 243 -6.21 -39.55 -7.71
N VAL A 244 -5.35 -39.33 -8.69
CA VAL A 244 -4.91 -40.39 -9.61
C VAL A 244 -4.08 -41.44 -8.88
N TRP A 245 -3.17 -41.03 -8.00
CA TRP A 245 -2.41 -41.96 -7.15
C TRP A 245 -3.32 -42.75 -6.21
N LEU A 246 -4.28 -42.09 -5.58
CA LEU A 246 -5.25 -42.75 -4.71
C LEU A 246 -6.09 -43.77 -5.49
N ALA A 247 -6.61 -43.40 -6.66
CA ALA A 247 -7.37 -44.31 -7.52
C ALA A 247 -6.52 -45.52 -7.99
N LEU A 248 -5.27 -45.27 -8.36
CA LEU A 248 -4.32 -46.32 -8.77
C LEU A 248 -4.04 -47.31 -7.63
N LEU A 249 -3.96 -46.83 -6.38
CA LEU A 249 -3.74 -47.68 -5.20
C LEU A 249 -5.01 -48.38 -4.71
N MET A 250 -6.18 -47.77 -4.84
CA MET A 250 -7.44 -48.38 -4.40
C MET A 250 -7.85 -49.58 -5.26
N MET A 251 -7.54 -49.57 -6.55
CA MET A 251 -7.87 -50.67 -7.47
C MET A 251 -7.28 -52.03 -7.06
N PRO A 252 -5.96 -52.18 -6.78
CA PRO A 252 -5.39 -53.42 -6.27
C PRO A 252 -5.94 -53.78 -4.89
N ILE A 253 -6.09 -52.81 -3.99
CA ILE A 253 -6.58 -53.04 -2.61
C ILE A 253 -7.99 -53.63 -2.65
N ALA A 254 -8.91 -53.00 -3.38
CA ALA A 254 -10.30 -53.47 -3.50
C ALA A 254 -10.39 -54.88 -4.08
N PHE A 255 -9.45 -55.25 -4.96
CA PHE A 255 -9.43 -56.56 -5.58
C PHE A 255 -8.77 -57.64 -4.70
N ILE A 256 -7.74 -57.31 -3.91
CA ILE A 256 -7.03 -58.26 -3.02
C ILE A 256 -7.80 -58.51 -1.72
N MET A 257 -8.51 -57.51 -1.19
CA MET A 257 -9.18 -57.57 0.11
C MET A 257 -10.16 -58.75 0.23
N PRO A 258 -11.04 -59.05 -0.74
CA PRO A 258 -11.94 -60.20 -0.67
C PRO A 258 -11.23 -61.55 -0.57
N PHE A 259 -10.03 -61.69 -1.16
CA PHE A 259 -9.22 -62.91 -1.10
C PHE A 259 -8.51 -63.10 0.24
N HIS A 260 -8.46 -62.06 1.08
CA HIS A 260 -8.00 -62.16 2.47
C HIS A 260 -9.13 -62.39 3.46
N MET A 261 -10.40 -62.35 3.01
CA MET A 261 -11.53 -62.63 3.88
C MET A 261 -11.63 -64.14 4.11
N MET A 262 -11.81 -64.55 5.37
CA MET A 262 -12.00 -65.95 5.81
C MET A 262 -13.36 -66.50 5.36
N THR A 263 -13.62 -66.48 4.05
CA THR A 263 -14.88 -66.89 3.40
C THR A 263 -14.54 -67.85 2.27
N ILE A 264 -15.41 -68.84 2.03
CA ILE A 264 -15.22 -69.83 0.96
C ILE A 264 -15.16 -69.12 -0.39
N LEU A 265 -14.02 -69.16 -1.07
CA LEU A 265 -13.80 -68.43 -2.31
C LEU A 265 -14.12 -69.30 -3.53
N PRO A 266 -14.81 -68.73 -4.55
CA PRO A 266 -14.89 -69.38 -5.85
C PRO A 266 -13.47 -69.48 -6.45
N LEU A 267 -13.12 -70.65 -6.98
CA LEU A 267 -11.82 -71.00 -7.59
C LEU A 267 -10.62 -71.30 -6.66
N GLU A 268 -10.83 -71.50 -5.35
CA GLU A 268 -9.77 -71.81 -4.36
C GLU A 268 -8.84 -72.99 -4.76
N HIS A 269 -9.38 -73.98 -5.48
CA HIS A 269 -8.67 -75.21 -5.87
C HIS A 269 -7.72 -75.02 -7.06
N TRP A 270 -7.68 -73.84 -7.69
CA TRP A 270 -6.91 -73.62 -8.91
C TRP A 270 -5.49 -73.13 -8.61
N HIS A 271 -4.49 -73.99 -8.83
CA HIS A 271 -3.08 -73.76 -8.49
C HIS A 271 -2.47 -72.48 -9.10
N TYR A 272 -3.03 -71.99 -10.21
CA TYR A 272 -2.56 -70.79 -10.92
C TYR A 272 -3.35 -69.52 -10.59
N LEU A 273 -4.34 -69.59 -9.69
CA LEU A 273 -5.21 -68.46 -9.35
C LEU A 273 -4.42 -67.23 -8.89
N TRP A 274 -3.34 -67.43 -8.12
CA TRP A 274 -2.47 -66.36 -7.67
C TRP A 274 -1.83 -65.58 -8.82
N PHE A 275 -1.32 -66.27 -9.84
CA PHE A 275 -0.73 -65.62 -11.03
C PHE A 275 -1.80 -64.91 -11.87
N GLY A 276 -3.01 -65.46 -11.94
CA GLY A 276 -4.15 -64.82 -12.60
C GLY A 276 -4.59 -63.52 -11.91
N LEU A 277 -4.64 -63.51 -10.57
CA LEU A 277 -4.90 -62.32 -9.76
C LEU A 277 -3.84 -61.23 -10.01
N LEU A 278 -2.57 -61.62 -9.98
CA LEU A 278 -1.45 -60.71 -10.13
C LEU A 278 -1.43 -60.10 -11.55
N ALA A 279 -1.69 -60.92 -12.57
CA ALA A 279 -1.85 -60.46 -13.95
C ALA A 279 -3.06 -59.54 -14.13
N TYR A 280 -4.20 -59.82 -13.47
CA TYR A 280 -5.38 -58.97 -13.52
C TYR A 280 -5.13 -57.61 -12.88
N VAL A 281 -4.57 -57.57 -11.67
CA VAL A 281 -4.26 -56.33 -10.95
C VAL A 281 -3.27 -55.48 -11.74
N PHE A 282 -2.21 -56.12 -12.26
CA PHE A 282 -1.22 -55.44 -13.09
C PHE A 282 -1.83 -54.91 -14.40
N GLY A 283 -2.68 -55.71 -15.06
CA GLY A 283 -3.39 -55.29 -16.27
C GLY A 283 -4.36 -54.13 -16.03
N ALA A 284 -5.14 -54.20 -14.95
CA ALA A 284 -6.11 -53.18 -14.58
C ALA A 284 -5.44 -51.85 -14.21
N THR A 285 -4.36 -51.90 -13.41
CA THR A 285 -3.57 -50.72 -13.06
C THR A 285 -2.84 -50.12 -14.26
N LEU A 286 -2.31 -50.94 -15.18
CA LEU A 286 -1.68 -50.48 -16.40
C LEU A 286 -2.69 -49.83 -17.36
N LEU A 287 -3.87 -50.43 -17.53
CA LEU A 287 -4.96 -49.84 -18.30
C LEU A 287 -5.40 -48.49 -17.72
N PHE A 288 -5.53 -48.40 -16.40
CA PHE A 288 -5.86 -47.15 -15.72
C PHE A 288 -4.76 -46.09 -15.90
N ALA A 289 -3.49 -46.47 -15.78
CA ALA A 289 -2.37 -45.56 -16.00
C ALA A 289 -2.31 -45.03 -17.45
N VAL A 290 -2.55 -45.90 -18.44
CA VAL A 290 -2.65 -45.52 -19.86
C VAL A 290 -3.84 -44.59 -20.10
N TRP A 291 -5.00 -44.89 -19.51
CA TRP A 291 -6.19 -44.05 -19.58
C TRP A 291 -5.93 -42.67 -18.97
N ALA A 292 -5.37 -42.61 -17.76
CA ALA A 292 -5.03 -41.37 -17.08
C ALA A 292 -3.99 -40.54 -17.85
N ARG A 293 -3.00 -41.20 -18.48
CA ARG A 293 -2.04 -40.54 -19.37
C ARG A 293 -2.72 -39.92 -20.59
N LYS A 294 -3.62 -40.66 -21.25
CA LYS A 294 -4.37 -40.18 -22.42
C LYS A 294 -5.25 -38.97 -22.10
N HIS A 295 -5.81 -38.92 -20.89
CA HIS A 295 -6.61 -37.80 -20.41
C HIS A 295 -5.79 -36.64 -19.79
N GLY A 296 -4.46 -36.67 -19.92
CA GLY A 296 -3.59 -35.56 -19.52
C GLY A 296 -3.39 -35.42 -18.01
N PHE A 297 -3.72 -36.44 -17.22
CA PHE A 297 -3.51 -36.39 -15.77
C PHE A 297 -2.03 -36.47 -15.36
N PHE A 298 -1.18 -37.00 -16.23
CA PHE A 298 0.28 -37.10 -16.04
C PHE A 298 1.09 -36.17 -16.95
N ALA A 299 0.42 -35.37 -17.79
CA ALA A 299 1.07 -34.33 -18.56
C ALA A 299 1.23 -33.12 -17.64
N MET A 300 2.38 -33.06 -16.96
CA MET A 300 2.92 -31.79 -16.46
C MET A 300 3.62 -31.07 -17.61
#